data_AF-A0A3R6ARA7-F1
#
_entry.id   AF-A0A3R6ARA7-F1
#
_cell.length_a   1.000
_cell.length_b   1.000
_cell.length_c   1.000
_cell.angle_alpha   90.00
_cell.angle_beta   90.00
_cell.angle_gamma   90.00
#
_symmetry.space_group_name_H-M   'P 1'
#
loop_
_entity.id
_entity.type
_entity.pdbx_description
1 polymer ?
#
loop_
_entity_poly.entity_id
_entity_poly.type
_entity_poly.pdbx_seq_one_letter_code
_entity_poly.pdbx_strand_id
1 'polypeptide(L)' 'MKVYYKGVLCNLATYRVMGEDKPALYYIDSPDQETMLKAGFVDVQPCLWVKVLTDEEYNEITNILD' A
#
# COMPACT_ATOMS: atom_id res chain seq x y z
N MET A 1 -3.91 -8.70 4.63
CA MET A 1 -2.67 -9.47 4.87
C MET A 1 -1.55 -8.50 5.20
N LYS A 2 -0.72 -8.75 6.23
CA LYS A 2 0.40 -7.84 6.55
C LYS A 2 1.60 -8.10 5.64
N VAL A 3 2.21 -7.05 5.10
CA VAL A 3 3.39 -7.10 4.23
C VAL A 3 4.35 -5.96 4.56
N TYR A 4 5.63 -6.14 4.24
CA TYR A 4 6.61 -5.06 4.25
C TYR A 4 6.87 -4.61 2.81
N TYR A 5 6.49 -3.39 2.47
CA TYR A 5 6.68 -2.80 1.15
C TYR A 5 7.62 -1.59 1.23
N LYS A 6 8.79 -1.69 0.60
CA LYS A 6 9.79 -0.61 0.54
C LYS A 6 10.09 0.03 1.92
N GLY A 7 10.18 -0.78 2.98
CA GLY A 7 10.46 -0.33 4.34
C GLY A 7 9.23 0.12 5.15
N VAL A 8 8.03 -0.01 4.60
CA VAL A 8 6.76 0.32 5.27
C VAL A 8 6.02 -0.96 5.65
N LEU A 9 5.59 -1.07 6.91
CA LEU A 9 4.65 -2.10 7.34
C LEU A 9 3.23 -1.69 6.92
N CYS A 10 2.56 -2.55 6.17
CA CYS A 10 1.25 -2.24 5.62
C CYS A 10 0.33 -3.46 5.57
N ASN A 11 -0.97 -3.20 5.43
CA ASN A 11 -1.98 -4.21 5.15
C ASN A 11 -2.33 -4.18 3.66
N LEU A 12 -2.13 -5.31 2.97
CA LEU A 12 -2.67 -5.56 1.65
C LEU A 12 -4.17 -5.88 1.75
N ALA A 13 -4.97 -5.09 1.03
CA ALA A 13 -6.41 -5.22 0.86
C ALA A 13 -6.84 -4.54 -0.48
N THR A 14 -8.14 -4.27 -0.66
CA THR A 14 -8.64 -3.52 -1.82
C THR A 14 -9.00 -2.08 -1.44
N TYR A 15 -8.91 -1.17 -2.40
CA TYR A 15 -9.38 0.21 -2.31
C TYR A 15 -10.21 0.55 -3.55
N ARG A 16 -11.31 1.29 -3.37
CA ARG A 16 -12.27 1.57 -4.45
C ARG A 16 -11.91 2.86 -5.18
N VAL A 17 -11.58 2.76 -6.47
CA VAL A 17 -11.23 3.88 -7.35
C VAL A 17 -12.26 3.97 -8.46
N MET A 18 -12.99 5.09 -8.55
CA MET A 18 -14.04 5.31 -9.55
C MET A 18 -15.06 4.17 -9.68
N GLY A 19 -15.35 3.47 -8.58
CA GLY A 19 -16.31 2.37 -8.55
C GLY A 19 -15.70 0.97 -8.71
N GLU A 20 -14.43 0.86 -9.09
CA GLU A 20 -13.71 -0.41 -9.24
C GLU A 20 -12.85 -0.72 -8.00
N ASP A 21 -12.83 -1.98 -7.57
CA ASP A 21 -11.93 -2.43 -6.51
C ASP A 21 -10.53 -2.68 -7.09
N LYS A 22 -9.53 -1.98 -6.57
CA LYS A 22 -8.12 -2.10 -6.95
C LYS A 22 -7.30 -2.62 -5.75
N PRO A 23 -6.25 -3.42 -5.97
CA PRO A 23 -5.34 -3.80 -4.90
C PRO A 23 -4.66 -2.58 -4.30
N ALA A 24 -4.52 -2.54 -2.98
CA ALA A 24 -3.97 -1.40 -2.28
C ALA A 24 -3.27 -1.79 -0.97
N LEU A 25 -2.30 -0.98 -0.58
CA LEU A 25 -1.63 -1.05 0.70
C LEU A 25 -2.16 0.04 1.62
N TYR A 26 -2.57 -0.37 2.81
CA TYR A 26 -2.96 0.51 3.90
C TYR A 26 -1.80 0.65 4.87
N TYR A 27 -1.37 1.89 5.11
CA TYR A 27 -0.27 2.21 6.01
C TYR A 27 -0.54 1.68 7.44
N ILE A 28 0.47 1.10 8.07
CA ILE A 28 0.44 0.75 9.50
C ILE A 28 1.57 1.49 10.22
N ASP A 29 2.82 1.30 9.78
CA ASP A 29 3.99 1.86 10.43
C ASP A 29 5.20 2.00 9.48
N SER A 30 6.10 2.93 9.78
CA SER A 30 7.36 3.15 9.07
C SER A 30 8.36 3.87 9.98
N PRO A 31 9.68 3.75 9.73
CA PRO A 31 10.69 4.39 10.57
C PRO A 31 10.58 5.92 10.59
N ASP A 32 10.10 6.51 9.51
CA ASP A 32 9.91 7.95 9.35
C ASP A 32 8.90 8.25 8.23
N GLN A 33 8.35 9.46 8.24
CA GLN A 33 7.36 9.90 7.25
C GLN A 33 7.93 9.97 5.82
N GLU A 34 9.22 10.26 5.66
CA GLU A 34 9.84 10.35 4.33
C GLU A 34 9.85 8.98 3.64
N THR A 35 10.10 7.90 4.38
CA THR A 35 10.03 6.52 3.90
C THR A 35 8.63 6.19 3.40
N MET A 36 7.60 6.53 4.18
CA MET A 36 6.19 6.33 3.77
C MET A 36 5.86 7.09 2.47
N LEU A 37 6.27 8.36 2.37
CA LEU A 37 5.99 9.19 1.19
C LEU A 37 6.73 8.69 -0.05
N LYS A 38 8.02 8.31 0.08
CA LYS A 38 8.81 7.71 -1.02
C LYS A 38 8.25 6.38 -1.50
N ALA A 39 7.64 5.60 -0.60
CA ALA A 39 6.94 4.37 -0.97
C ALA A 39 5.67 4.64 -1.79
N GLY A 40 5.17 5.88 -1.85
CA GLY A 40 4.06 6.29 -2.71
C GLY A 40 2.69 6.27 -2.02
N PHE A 41 2.65 6.29 -0.69
CA PHE A 41 1.40 6.44 0.05
C PHE A 41 0.90 7.88 -0.04
N VAL A 42 -0.41 8.02 -0.23
CA VAL A 42 -1.10 9.31 -0.27
C VAL A 42 -2.23 9.33 0.75
N ASP A 43 -2.50 10.51 1.31
CA ASP A 43 -3.65 10.74 2.18
C ASP A 43 -4.91 10.81 1.30
N VAL A 44 -5.76 9.78 1.38
CA VAL A 44 -6.99 9.69 0.58
C VAL A 44 -8.21 10.21 1.33
N GLN A 45 -8.15 10.24 2.67
CA GLN A 45 -9.17 10.72 3.61
C GLN A 45 -8.48 11.00 4.95
N PRO A 46 -8.97 11.92 5.79
CA PRO A 46 -8.30 12.31 7.02
C PRO A 46 -7.75 11.10 7.83
N CYS A 47 -6.42 11.06 7.97
CA CYS A 47 -5.67 10.01 8.68
C CYS A 47 -5.64 8.62 8.00
N LEU A 48 -6.01 8.51 6.72
CA LEU A 48 -6.00 7.27 5.95
C LEU A 48 -5.01 7.38 4.79
N TRP A 49 -3.85 6.74 4.97
CA TRP A 49 -2.78 6.70 3.98
C TRP A 49 -2.83 5.40 3.19
N VAL A 50 -3.02 5.52 1.88
CA VAL A 50 -3.20 4.38 0.98
C VAL A 50 -2.26 4.51 -0.20
N LYS A 51 -1.70 3.38 -0.64
CA LYS A 51 -1.07 3.23 -1.94
C LYS A 51 -1.88 2.26 -2.77
N VAL A 52 -2.52 2.74 -3.83
CA VAL A 52 -3.12 1.88 -4.85
C VAL A 52 -1.98 1.26 -5.66
N LEU A 53 -2.05 -0.05 -5.87
CA LEU A 53 -1.02 -0.82 -6.53
C LEU A 53 -1.31 -0.93 -8.02
N THR A 54 -0.25 -0.92 -8.82
CA THR A 54 -0.32 -1.42 -10.20
C THR A 54 -0.34 -2.95 -10.20
N ASP A 55 -0.71 -3.55 -11.32
CA ASP A 55 -0.68 -5.02 -11.47
C ASP A 55 0.75 -5.56 -11.28
N GLU A 56 1.77 -4.83 -11.75
CA GLU A 56 3.19 -5.18 -11.53
C GLU A 56 3.55 -5.18 -10.05
N GLU A 57 3.22 -4.11 -9.31
CA GLU A 57 3.52 -4.01 -7.88
C GLU A 57 2.77 -5.06 -7.06
N TYR A 58 1.52 -5.35 -7.43
CA TYR A 58 0.75 -6.40 -6.78
C TYR A 58 1.40 -7.77 -7.00
N ASN A 59 1.78 -8.08 -8.24
CA ASN A 59 2.44 -9.33 -8.58
C ASN A 59 3.80 -9.48 -7.87
N GLU A 60 4.60 -8.41 -7.77
CA GLU A 60 5.85 -8.43 -6.99
C GLU A 60 5.60 -8.80 -5.53
N ILE A 61 4.56 -8.24 -4.90
CA ILE A 61 4.22 -8.51 -3.50
C ILE A 61 3.71 -9.94 -3.32
N THR A 62 2.85 -10.42 -4.21
CA THR A 62 2.26 -11.77 -4.09
C THR A 62 3.23 -12.87 -4.47
N ASN A 63 4.14 -12.64 -5.44
CA ASN A 63 5.15 -13.63 -5.82
C ASN A 63 6.21 -13.86 -4.73
N ILE A 64 6.37 -12.93 -3.78
CA ILE A 64 7.25 -13.11 -2.62
C ILE A 64 6.58 -13.98 -1.53
N LEU A 65 5.25 -14.15 -1.60
CA LEU A 65 4.46 -14.84 -0.58
C LEU A 65 4.17 -16.31 -0.92
N ASP A 66 4.46 -16.75 -2.15
CA ASP A 66 4.49 -18.15 -2.58
C ASP A 66 5.88 -18.79 -2.41
#